data_AF-A0A3B8HGI7-F1
#
_entry.id   AF-A0A3B8HGI7-F1
#
_cell.length_a   1.000
_cell.length_b   1.000
_cell.length_c   1.000
_cell.angle_alpha   90.00
_cell.angle_beta   90.00
_cell.angle_gamma   90.00
#
_symmetry.space_group_name_H-M   'P 1'
#
loop_
_entity.id
_entity.type
_entity.pdbx_description
1 polymer ?
#
loop_
_entity_poly.entity_id
_entity_poly.type
_entity_poly.pdbx_seq_one_letter_code
_entity_poly.pdbx_strand_id
1 'polypeptide(L)'
;MLPRHRAAWASWNYHIPRQELGRVAVTYNMNILQSLAAPVTYCVTLNSPREIDPSRIVKQLVYHHPVYTTHGIEMQKHHDQISGLNRTHYCGAYWGYGFHEDGVSSALAICKHFGKDL
;
A
#
# COMPACT_ATOMS: atom_id res chain seq x y z
N MET A 1 17.42 -1.36 -3.55
CA MET A 1 18.27 -2.38 -4.21
C MET A 1 18.18 -3.70 -3.47
N LEU A 2 18.48 -4.82 -4.13
CA LEU A 2 18.60 -6.13 -3.47
C LEU A 2 19.94 -6.25 -2.72
N PRO A 3 20.04 -7.10 -1.69
CA PRO A 3 21.29 -7.36 -0.99
C PRO A 3 22.40 -7.83 -1.93
N ARG A 4 23.66 -7.51 -1.60
CA ARG A 4 24.83 -7.97 -2.37
C ARG A 4 24.91 -9.49 -2.45
N HIS A 5 24.60 -10.17 -1.34
CA HIS A 5 24.58 -11.62 -1.28
C HIS A 5 23.23 -12.15 -1.77
N ARG A 6 23.26 -12.91 -2.88
CA ARG A 6 22.05 -13.52 -3.48
C ARG A 6 21.30 -14.45 -2.51
N ALA A 7 22.00 -15.10 -1.59
CA ALA A 7 21.38 -15.95 -0.57
C ALA A 7 20.43 -15.18 0.37
N ALA A 8 20.60 -13.85 0.49
CA ALA A 8 19.73 -13.00 1.29
C ALA A 8 18.58 -12.38 0.48
N TRP A 9 18.41 -12.75 -0.80
CA TRP A 9 17.32 -12.21 -1.60
C TRP A 9 15.98 -12.77 -1.15
N ALA A 10 15.11 -11.88 -0.67
CA ALA A 10 13.74 -12.20 -0.35
C ALA A 10 12.77 -11.49 -1.32
N SER A 11 11.49 -11.85 -1.26
CA SER A 11 10.44 -11.10 -1.94
C SER A 11 10.43 -9.62 -1.51
N TRP A 12 10.73 -9.34 -0.24
CA TRP A 12 10.71 -8.02 0.37
C TRP A 12 12.05 -7.80 1.09
N ASN A 13 12.80 -6.76 0.70
CA ASN A 13 14.09 -6.46 1.29
C ASN A 13 14.06 -5.05 1.86
N TYR A 14 14.19 -4.96 3.18
CA TYR A 14 14.18 -3.70 3.93
C TYR A 14 15.61 -3.18 4.08
N HIS A 15 15.81 -1.89 3.80
CA HIS A 15 17.10 -1.25 3.92
C HIS A 15 17.09 -0.24 5.06
N ILE A 16 17.81 -0.57 6.13
CA ILE A 16 18.04 0.31 7.28
C ILE A 16 19.36 1.05 7.04
N PRO A 17 19.32 2.35 6.72
CA PRO A 17 20.55 3.13 6.61
C PRO A 17 21.24 3.21 7.99
N ARG A 18 22.58 3.25 7.99
CA ARG A 18 23.38 3.40 9.23
C ARG A 18 23.12 4.73 9.96
N GLN A 19 22.67 5.74 9.23
CA GLN A 19 22.25 7.03 9.77
C GLN A 19 20.74 7.16 9.57
N GLU A 20 20.05 7.76 10.54
CA GLU A 20 18.61 7.97 10.46
C GLU A 20 18.29 9.02 9.39
N LEU A 21 17.69 8.61 8.28
CA LEU A 21 17.33 9.50 7.16
C LEU A 21 15.86 9.92 7.18
N GLY A 22 15.11 9.56 8.24
CA GLY A 22 13.66 9.82 8.36
C GLY A 22 12.80 9.11 7.31
N ARG A 23 13.39 8.25 6.48
CA ARG A 23 12.74 7.52 5.40
C ARG A 23 13.33 6.13 5.32
N VAL A 24 12.44 5.16 5.07
CA VAL A 24 12.79 3.76 4.96
C VAL A 24 12.70 3.36 3.50
N ALA A 25 13.71 2.63 3.02
CA ALA A 25 13.73 2.13 1.65
C ALA A 25 13.37 0.65 1.64
N VAL A 26 12.39 0.28 0.83
CA VAL A 26 11.97 -1.11 0.66
C VAL A 26 12.11 -1.49 -0.80
N THR A 27 12.71 -2.64 -1.08
CA THR A 27 12.82 -3.18 -2.44
C THR A 27 12.14 -4.53 -2.52
N TYR A 28 11.13 -4.62 -3.37
CA TYR A 28 10.45 -5.85 -3.71
C TYR A 28 11.16 -6.53 -4.86
N ASN A 29 11.54 -7.80 -4.69
CA ASN A 29 11.96 -8.65 -5.79
C ASN A 29 10.70 -9.25 -6.43
N MET A 30 10.27 -8.70 -7.57
CA MET A 30 9.02 -9.10 -8.21
C MET A 30 9.09 -10.51 -8.79
N ASN A 31 10.29 -10.98 -9.17
CA ASN A 31 10.46 -12.34 -9.67
C ASN A 31 10.18 -13.38 -8.59
N ILE A 32 10.56 -13.11 -7.33
CA ILE A 32 10.22 -14.00 -6.21
C ILE A 32 8.76 -13.78 -5.81
N LEU A 33 8.35 -12.52 -5.61
CA LEU A 33 7.03 -12.16 -5.09
C LEU A 33 5.87 -12.62 -5.97
N GLN A 34 6.02 -12.50 -7.29
CA GLN A 34 4.99 -12.83 -8.28
C GLN A 34 5.38 -14.04 -9.14
N SER A 35 6.45 -14.76 -8.77
CA SER A 35 6.96 -15.93 -9.50
C SER A 35 7.23 -15.65 -11.00
N LEU A 36 7.74 -14.46 -11.34
CA LEU A 36 7.96 -14.07 -12.73
C LEU A 36 9.15 -14.83 -13.34
N ALA A 37 8.88 -15.62 -14.37
CA ALA A 37 9.89 -16.16 -15.27
C ALA A 37 10.32 -15.05 -16.25
N ALA A 38 11.44 -14.39 -15.97
CA ALA A 38 11.91 -13.25 -16.76
C ALA A 38 13.44 -13.28 -16.94
N PRO A 39 13.96 -12.71 -18.04
CA PRO A 39 15.41 -12.70 -18.32
C PRO A 39 16.19 -11.78 -17.38
N VAL A 40 15.51 -10.93 -16.61
CA VAL A 40 16.08 -9.98 -15.66
C VAL A 40 15.28 -9.98 -14.35
N THR A 41 15.90 -9.46 -13.30
CA THR A 41 15.24 -9.26 -12.02
C THR A 41 14.53 -7.92 -11.98
N TYR A 42 13.20 -7.95 -11.96
CA TYR A 42 12.36 -6.77 -11.77
C TYR A 42 12.26 -6.42 -10.29
N CYS A 43 12.52 -5.15 -10.00
CA CYS A 43 12.42 -4.61 -8.65
C CYS A 43 11.45 -3.45 -8.59
N VAL A 44 10.63 -3.40 -7.54
CA VAL A 44 9.90 -2.19 -7.15
C VAL A 44 10.58 -1.63 -5.92
N THR A 45 11.07 -0.40 -5.99
CA THR A 45 11.73 0.26 -4.85
C THR A 45 10.88 1.43 -4.39
N LEU A 46 10.56 1.47 -3.10
CA LEU A 46 9.87 2.58 -2.45
C LEU A 46 10.89 3.48 -1.76
N ASN A 47 10.70 4.79 -1.89
CA ASN A 47 11.40 5.84 -1.15
C ASN A 47 12.94 5.86 -1.27
N SER A 48 13.53 5.32 -2.34
CA SER A 48 14.99 5.43 -2.62
C SER A 48 15.30 5.77 -4.08
N PRO A 49 15.01 7.01 -4.54
CA PRO A 49 15.23 7.39 -5.93
C PRO A 49 16.70 7.69 -6.27
N ARG A 50 17.53 8.09 -5.30
CA ARG A 50 18.89 8.61 -5.56
C ARG A 50 19.94 7.53 -5.87
N GLU A 51 19.62 6.27 -5.59
CA GLU A 51 20.56 5.15 -5.75
C GLU A 51 20.32 4.33 -7.03
N ILE A 52 19.26 4.64 -7.80
CA ILE A 52 18.86 3.84 -8.96
C ILE A 52 19.38 4.50 -10.23
N ASP A 53 20.12 3.73 -11.02
CA ASP A 53 20.54 4.09 -12.37
C ASP A 53 19.32 4.48 -13.23
N PRO A 54 19.20 5.74 -13.70
CA PRO A 54 18.05 6.20 -14.46
C PRO A 54 17.77 5.40 -15.73
N SER A 55 18.81 4.82 -16.35
CA SER A 55 18.63 4.01 -17.57
C SER A 55 17.97 2.65 -17.29
N ARG A 56 17.80 2.28 -16.03
CA ARG A 56 17.16 1.03 -15.59
C ARG A 56 15.76 1.24 -15.02
N ILE A 57 15.27 2.48 -14.98
CA ILE A 57 13.93 2.80 -14.49
C ILE A 57 12.92 2.50 -15.60
N VAL A 58 12.11 1.46 -15.40
CA VAL A 58 10.99 1.14 -16.30
C VAL A 58 9.85 2.14 -16.12
N LYS A 59 9.54 2.51 -14.88
CA LYS A 59 8.47 3.45 -14.54
C LYS A 59 8.69 4.05 -13.16
N GLN A 60 8.39 5.34 -13.01
CA GLN A 60 8.31 6.02 -11.72
C GLN A 60 6.86 6.45 -11.45
N LEU A 61 6.42 6.24 -10.22
CA LEU A 61 5.07 6.54 -9.76
C LEU A 61 5.14 7.25 -8.41
N VAL A 62 4.26 8.22 -8.21
CA VAL A 62 4.02 8.81 -6.89
C VAL A 62 2.75 8.17 -6.33
N TYR A 63 2.88 7.54 -5.17
CA TYR A 63 1.78 6.98 -4.41
C TYR A 63 1.74 7.63 -3.03
N HIS A 64 0.54 7.87 -2.54
CA HIS A 64 0.30 8.41 -1.20
C HIS A 64 -0.35 7.34 -0.34
N HIS A 65 0.17 7.14 0.87
CA HIS A 65 -0.47 6.30 1.89
C HIS A 65 -1.19 7.17 2.92
N PRO A 66 -2.40 6.80 3.33
CA PRO A 66 -3.08 7.47 4.43
C PRO A 66 -2.27 7.30 5.72
N VAL A 67 -2.19 8.38 6.49
CA VAL A 67 -1.59 8.36 7.82
C VAL A 67 -2.70 8.11 8.84
N TYR A 68 -2.60 7.01 9.56
CA TYR A 68 -3.56 6.67 10.61
C TYR A 68 -3.18 7.36 11.91
N THR A 69 -4.17 8.03 12.51
CA THR A 69 -4.06 8.66 13.82
C THR A 69 -5.12 8.08 14.74
N THR A 70 -4.90 8.16 16.05
CA THR A 70 -5.91 7.76 17.04
C THR A 70 -7.22 8.52 16.86
N HIS A 71 -7.14 9.81 16.55
CA HIS A 71 -8.30 10.63 16.22
C HIS A 71 -9.02 10.14 14.95
N GLY A 72 -8.28 9.82 13.89
CA GLY A 72 -8.86 9.29 12.65
C GLY A 72 -9.58 7.96 12.86
N ILE A 73 -8.98 7.05 13.63
CA ILE A 73 -9.59 5.76 14.00
C ILE A 73 -10.87 5.96 14.82
N GLU A 74 -10.89 6.94 15.73
CA GLU A 74 -12.12 7.26 16.46
C GLU A 74 -13.20 7.78 15.51
N MET A 75 -12.84 8.68 14.57
CA MET A 75 -13.78 9.24 13.60
C MET A 75 -14.37 8.21 12.64
N GLN A 76 -13.67 7.10 12.35
CA GLN A 76 -14.21 6.00 11.54
C GLN A 76 -15.49 5.40 12.13
N LYS A 77 -15.65 5.41 13.47
CA LYS A 77 -16.86 4.89 14.14
C LYS A 77 -18.10 5.74 13.90
N HIS A 78 -17.93 6.97 13.42
CA HIS A 78 -18.99 7.93 13.18
C HIS A 78 -19.45 7.95 11.72
N HIS A 79 -19.21 6.87 10.96
CA HIS A 79 -19.56 6.75 9.54
C HIS A 79 -21.03 7.06 9.23
N ASP A 80 -21.95 6.55 10.07
CA ASP A 80 -23.40 6.75 9.93
C ASP A 80 -23.84 8.21 10.13
N GLN A 81 -22.97 9.07 10.70
CA GLN A 81 -23.28 10.49 10.84
C GLN A 81 -23.18 11.26 9.52
N ILE A 82 -22.49 10.69 8.52
CA ILE A 82 -22.31 11.33 7.20
C ILE A 82 -22.79 10.46 6.04
N SER A 83 -22.74 9.14 6.17
CA SER A 83 -23.10 8.19 5.10
C SER A 83 -24.60 7.88 5.15
N GLY A 84 -25.26 7.86 3.99
CA GLY A 84 -26.71 7.68 3.88
C GLY A 84 -27.52 8.98 3.98
N LEU A 85 -26.85 10.12 4.21
CA LEU A 85 -27.47 11.43 4.18
C LEU A 85 -27.50 12.01 2.76
N ASN A 86 -28.57 12.73 2.41
CA ASN A 86 -28.69 13.40 1.11
C ASN A 86 -28.38 12.50 -0.09
N ARG A 87 -28.83 11.23 -0.03
CA ARG A 87 -28.60 10.22 -1.08
C ARG A 87 -27.12 9.99 -1.41
N THR A 88 -26.23 10.25 -0.46
CA THR A 88 -24.78 10.13 -0.61
C THR A 88 -24.24 9.12 0.38
N HIS A 89 -23.35 8.24 -0.08
CA HIS A 89 -22.66 7.28 0.77
C HIS A 89 -21.15 7.35 0.51
N TYR A 90 -20.36 6.98 1.52
CA TYR A 90 -18.91 7.04 1.47
C TYR A 90 -18.33 5.65 1.74
N CYS A 91 -17.51 5.11 0.83
CA CYS A 91 -16.76 3.87 1.03
C CYS A 91 -15.32 4.02 0.58
N GLY A 92 -14.45 3.17 1.11
CA GLY A 92 -13.03 3.15 0.84
C GLY A 92 -12.26 2.51 1.98
N ALA A 93 -11.04 2.06 1.68
CA ALA A 93 -10.19 1.38 2.65
C ALA A 93 -9.86 2.23 3.89
N TYR A 94 -10.01 3.55 3.80
CA TYR A 94 -9.83 4.50 4.90
C TYR A 94 -10.92 4.41 5.98
N TRP A 95 -11.98 3.62 5.78
CA TRP A 95 -12.96 3.28 6.83
C TRP A 95 -12.52 2.10 7.70
N GLY A 96 -11.38 1.48 7.42
CA GLY A 96 -10.75 0.45 8.25
C GLY A 96 -9.26 0.72 8.41
N TYR A 97 -8.42 -0.28 8.18
CA TYR A 97 -6.96 -0.19 8.35
C TYR A 97 -6.20 0.08 7.05
N GLY A 98 -6.89 0.38 5.95
CA GLY A 98 -6.28 0.76 4.67
C GLY A 98 -5.96 -0.39 3.75
N PHE A 99 -6.43 -1.60 4.06
CA PHE A 99 -6.27 -2.78 3.19
C PHE A 99 -7.41 -2.86 2.17
N HIS A 100 -7.21 -3.70 1.15
CA HIS A 100 -8.22 -3.95 0.14
C HIS A 100 -9.53 -4.50 0.75
N GLU A 101 -9.42 -5.35 1.77
CA GLU A 101 -10.57 -5.92 2.49
C GLU A 101 -11.41 -4.85 3.18
N ASP A 102 -10.78 -3.81 3.73
CA ASP A 102 -11.50 -2.68 4.35
C ASP A 102 -12.30 -1.91 3.30
N GLY A 103 -11.74 -1.79 2.09
CA GLY A 103 -12.42 -1.19 0.94
C GLY A 103 -13.70 -1.96 0.58
N VAL A 104 -13.59 -3.27 0.42
CA VAL A 104 -14.74 -4.15 0.14
C VAL A 104 -15.75 -4.12 1.28
N SER A 105 -15.28 -4.29 2.52
CA SER A 105 -16.12 -4.27 3.72
C SER A 105 -16.92 -2.97 3.86
N SER A 106 -16.29 -1.82 3.60
CA SER A 106 -16.98 -0.52 3.65
C SER A 106 -18.05 -0.37 2.55
N ALA A 107 -17.84 -0.96 1.37
CA ALA A 107 -18.86 -0.99 0.32
C ALA A 107 -20.02 -1.92 0.69
N LEU A 108 -19.74 -3.08 1.30
CA LEU A 108 -20.77 -3.99 1.79
C LEU A 108 -21.64 -3.36 2.88
N ALA A 109 -21.08 -2.53 3.75
CA ALA A 109 -21.84 -1.76 4.74
C ALA A 109 -22.91 -0.90 4.05
N ILE A 110 -22.56 -0.22 2.95
CA ILE A 110 -23.51 0.57 2.16
C ILE A 110 -24.55 -0.32 1.48
N CYS A 111 -24.13 -1.41 0.84
CA CYS A 111 -25.02 -2.34 0.13
C CYS A 111 -26.16 -2.86 1.02
N LYS A 112 -25.90 -3.09 2.31
CA LYS A 112 -26.92 -3.51 3.29
C LYS A 112 -28.07 -2.51 3.42
N HIS A 113 -27.84 -1.20 3.28
CA HIS A 113 -28.92 -0.20 3.27
C HIS A 113 -29.89 -0.38 2.10
N PHE A 114 -29.44 -1.02 1.02
CA PHE A 114 -30.24 -1.34 -0.16
C PHE A 114 -30.73 -2.80 -0.15
N GLY A 115 -30.60 -3.51 0.98
CA GLY A 115 -30.97 -4.92 1.09
C GLY A 115 -30.13 -5.83 0.20
N LYS A 116 -28.84 -5.50 0.00
CA LYS A 116 -27.88 -6.30 -0.77
C LYS A 116 -26.75 -6.80 0.13
N ASP A 117 -26.39 -8.07 -0.04
CA ASP A 117 -25.30 -8.78 0.63
C ASP A 117 -24.55 -9.69 -0.37
N LEU A 118 -23.55 -10.42 0.14
CA LEU A 118 -22.59 -11.22 -0.64
C LEU A 118 -22.66 -12.68 -0.21
#